data_AF-A0A951M247-F1
#
_entry.id   AF-A0A951M247-F1
#
_cell.length_a   1.000
_cell.length_b   1.000
_cell.length_c   1.000
_cell.angle_alpha   90.00
_cell.angle_beta   90.00
_cell.angle_gamma   90.00
#
_symmetry.space_group_name_H-M   'P 1'
#
loop_
_entity.id
_entity.type
_entity.pdbx_description
1 polymer ?
#
loop_
_entity_poly.entity_id
_entity_poly.type
_entity_poly.pdbx_seq_one_letter_code
_entity_poly.pdbx_strand_id
1 'polypeptide(L)'
;MKRSILILGAMWCLLALAAVAPVSAKDKWTSVRSKNFVLVGNASEKEMRKVATRLEQFRDVFTRLLKKTNFSSATPTTVVVFKDHDSYSKIGPPNTTGYFQAADDMNYIALSTLNDSVNDPFKTIFHEFVHFLVKNNVQDMPLWFNEGLAEYYSTMEIRDGDRKVMLGRVISPHVFELRERKLIPLQTLFTIDHTSSYYNESNKQSLFYAESWALVHYLLLNTERQPQLGRFLNLILTGMAPEKAFPVAFGTDPSTLEKELREYVKRDNYPMQVATFEQKLEFDLEMQATPLSEAEGEFYLGDLLVHSGYLQEAEKHLQKSLALDPDLALANASYGMLEMRREHYAEARRYLERAIAANS
;
A
#
# COMPACT_ATOMS: atom_id res chain seq x y z
N MET A 1 -78.35 51.55 29.09
CA MET A 1 -77.50 52.61 29.71
C MET A 1 -76.22 51.97 30.25
N LYS A 2 -75.08 52.69 30.22
CA LYS A 2 -73.70 52.26 30.61
C LYS A 2 -73.09 51.27 29.60
N ARG A 3 -72.01 51.54 28.84
CA ARG A 3 -70.63 52.10 29.04
C ARG A 3 -69.58 51.06 29.48
N SER A 4 -68.42 51.13 28.78
CA SER A 4 -67.10 50.49 29.05
C SER A 4 -66.99 48.98 28.70
N ILE A 5 -65.84 48.44 28.25
CA ILE A 5 -64.52 49.02 27.88
C ILE A 5 -63.78 48.16 26.79
N LEU A 6 -62.58 48.56 26.34
CA LEU A 6 -61.71 47.84 25.40
C LEU A 6 -61.18 46.48 25.93
N ILE A 7 -60.65 45.64 25.03
CA ILE A 7 -59.30 45.03 25.15
C ILE A 7 -58.76 44.65 23.75
N LEU A 8 -57.49 44.95 23.49
CA LEU A 8 -56.74 44.48 22.31
C LEU A 8 -56.32 43.01 22.50
N GLY A 9 -56.46 42.18 21.46
CA GLY A 9 -55.93 40.81 21.43
C GLY A 9 -54.97 40.59 20.26
N ALA A 10 -53.72 41.05 20.39
CA ALA A 10 -52.68 40.75 19.41
C ALA A 10 -52.00 39.41 19.77
N MET A 11 -52.31 38.36 19.02
CA MET A 11 -51.82 37.00 19.29
C MET A 11 -50.38 36.81 18.77
N TRP A 12 -49.40 36.81 19.67
CA TRP A 12 -48.02 36.45 19.38
C TRP A 12 -47.85 34.92 19.38
N CYS A 13 -47.75 34.32 18.21
CA CYS A 13 -47.27 32.93 18.08
C CYS A 13 -45.74 32.90 18.14
N LEU A 14 -45.17 32.46 19.27
CA LEU A 14 -43.75 32.09 19.32
C LEU A 14 -43.53 30.80 18.52
N LEU A 15 -42.93 30.94 17.33
CA LEU A 15 -42.33 29.83 16.59
C LEU A 15 -40.97 29.49 17.19
N ALA A 16 -40.94 28.52 18.12
CA ALA A 16 -39.71 27.93 18.60
C ALA A 16 -39.12 27.02 17.51
N LEU A 17 -38.23 27.56 16.66
CA LEU A 17 -37.36 26.72 15.82
C LEU A 17 -36.38 25.97 16.72
N ALA A 18 -36.70 24.71 17.03
CA ALA A 18 -35.70 23.78 17.55
C ALA A 18 -34.67 23.55 16.44
N ALA A 19 -33.45 24.07 16.64
CA ALA A 19 -32.33 23.79 15.76
C ALA A 19 -31.94 22.32 15.92
N VAL A 20 -32.49 21.46 15.05
CA VAL A 20 -32.05 20.06 14.93
C VAL A 20 -30.64 20.09 14.35
N ALA A 21 -29.63 20.01 15.22
CA ALA A 21 -28.26 19.78 14.78
C ALA A 21 -28.24 18.50 13.93
N PRO A 22 -27.59 18.49 12.76
CA PRO A 22 -27.53 17.31 11.92
C PRO A 22 -26.77 16.23 12.69
N VAL A 23 -27.50 15.23 13.19
CA VAL A 23 -26.91 14.00 13.70
C VAL A 23 -26.23 13.33 12.51
N SER A 24 -24.90 13.48 12.44
CA SER A 24 -24.09 12.73 11.48
C SER A 24 -24.32 11.25 11.76
N ALA A 25 -24.91 10.54 10.78
CA ALA A 25 -25.12 9.12 10.91
C ALA A 25 -23.75 8.45 11.08
N LYS A 26 -23.61 7.57 12.10
CA LYS A 26 -22.37 6.83 12.32
C LYS A 26 -21.94 6.14 11.02
N ASP A 27 -20.65 6.23 10.71
CA ASP A 27 -20.07 5.57 9.55
C ASP A 27 -20.32 4.05 9.61
N LYS A 28 -20.88 3.50 8.55
CA LYS A 28 -21.14 2.06 8.43
C LYS A 28 -19.89 1.37 7.93
N TRP A 29 -19.31 0.51 8.77
CA TRP A 29 -18.22 -0.34 8.37
C TRP A 29 -18.74 -1.56 7.59
N THR A 30 -18.02 -1.94 6.53
CA THR A 30 -18.32 -3.10 5.69
C THR A 30 -17.02 -3.88 5.47
N SER A 31 -17.15 -5.20 5.30
CA SER A 31 -16.10 -6.10 4.86
C SER A 31 -16.41 -6.60 3.44
N VAL A 32 -15.42 -6.63 2.55
CA VAL A 32 -15.48 -7.23 1.22
C VAL A 32 -14.34 -8.24 1.10
N ARG A 33 -14.65 -9.51 0.88
CA ARG A 33 -13.65 -10.57 0.71
C ARG A 33 -13.42 -10.83 -0.78
N SER A 34 -12.16 -10.82 -1.20
CA SER A 34 -11.72 -11.30 -2.51
C SER A 34 -10.89 -12.59 -2.35
N LYS A 35 -10.25 -13.06 -3.43
CA LYS A 35 -9.49 -14.31 -3.47
C LYS A 35 -8.25 -14.29 -2.56
N ASN A 36 -7.55 -13.16 -2.50
CA ASN A 36 -6.29 -13.00 -1.76
C ASN A 36 -6.35 -11.92 -0.66
N PHE A 37 -7.43 -11.13 -0.57
CA PHE A 37 -7.53 -10.00 0.36
C PHE A 37 -8.85 -10.01 1.14
N VAL A 38 -8.79 -9.51 2.38
CA VAL A 38 -9.98 -9.09 3.14
C VAL A 38 -9.94 -7.57 3.22
N LEU A 39 -10.89 -6.90 2.60
CA LEU A 39 -11.02 -5.45 2.63
C LEU A 39 -12.04 -5.07 3.70
N VAL A 40 -11.76 -4.04 4.48
CA VAL A 40 -12.63 -3.52 5.54
C VAL A 40 -12.64 -2.00 5.51
N GLY A 41 -13.72 -1.33 5.91
CA GLY A 41 -13.69 0.13 6.00
C GLY A 41 -15.05 0.82 5.97
N ASN A 42 -15.02 2.15 6.04
CA ASN A 42 -16.20 3.02 5.93
C ASN A 42 -16.47 3.53 4.49
N ALA A 43 -15.64 3.12 3.52
CA ALA A 43 -15.91 3.37 2.10
C ALA A 43 -17.14 2.57 1.61
N SER A 44 -17.75 3.02 0.51
CA SER A 44 -18.86 2.26 -0.09
C SER A 44 -18.37 0.93 -0.68
N GLU A 45 -19.21 -0.12 -0.61
CA GLU A 45 -18.92 -1.44 -1.16
C GLU A 45 -18.41 -1.38 -2.61
N LYS A 46 -18.99 -0.49 -3.43
CA LYS A 46 -18.58 -0.26 -4.83
C LYS A 46 -17.12 0.19 -4.95
N GLU A 47 -16.66 1.08 -4.08
CA GLU A 47 -15.25 1.52 -4.10
C GLU A 47 -14.34 0.45 -3.50
N MET A 48 -14.78 -0.27 -2.46
CA MET A 48 -14.03 -1.43 -1.94
C MET A 48 -13.83 -2.53 -3.00
N ARG A 49 -14.86 -2.87 -3.79
CA ARG A 49 -14.76 -3.81 -4.92
C ARG A 49 -13.78 -3.36 -5.99
N LYS A 50 -13.71 -2.06 -6.29
CA LYS A 50 -12.68 -1.51 -7.21
C LYS A 50 -11.27 -1.65 -6.62
N VAL A 51 -11.09 -1.35 -5.34
CA VAL A 51 -9.79 -1.49 -4.66
C VAL A 51 -9.33 -2.95 -4.70
N ALA A 52 -10.22 -3.87 -4.32
CA ALA A 52 -9.99 -5.30 -4.40
C ALA A 52 -9.60 -5.72 -5.83
N THR A 53 -10.36 -5.27 -6.84
CA THR A 53 -10.09 -5.57 -8.24
C THR A 53 -8.70 -5.08 -8.67
N ARG A 54 -8.31 -3.83 -8.36
CA ARG A 54 -6.96 -3.31 -8.70
C ARG A 54 -5.84 -4.12 -8.04
N LEU A 55 -6.02 -4.55 -6.79
CA LEU A 55 -5.03 -5.36 -6.05
C LEU A 55 -4.91 -6.80 -6.58
N GLU A 56 -6.04 -7.45 -6.87
CA GLU A 56 -6.08 -8.80 -7.47
C GLU A 56 -5.49 -8.80 -8.88
N GLN A 57 -5.83 -7.79 -9.69
CA GLN A 57 -5.24 -7.58 -11.01
C GLN A 57 -3.72 -7.39 -10.94
N PHE A 58 -3.23 -6.54 -10.03
CA PHE A 58 -1.79 -6.33 -9.85
C PHE A 58 -1.07 -7.62 -9.49
N ARG A 59 -1.62 -8.35 -8.50
CA ARG A 59 -1.08 -9.64 -8.06
C ARG A 59 -1.03 -10.63 -9.21
N ASP A 60 -2.14 -10.84 -9.92
CA ASP A 60 -2.21 -11.79 -11.04
C ASP A 60 -1.20 -11.44 -12.16
N VAL A 61 -1.14 -10.17 -12.59
CA VAL A 61 -0.14 -9.69 -13.55
C VAL A 61 1.29 -10.00 -13.08
N PHE A 62 1.63 -9.65 -11.84
CA PHE A 62 2.97 -9.86 -11.28
C PHE A 62 3.33 -11.35 -11.20
N THR A 63 2.38 -12.20 -10.78
CA THR A 63 2.61 -13.65 -10.69
C THR A 63 2.87 -14.29 -12.07
N ARG A 64 2.08 -13.93 -13.08
CA ARG A 64 2.22 -14.44 -14.46
C ARG A 64 3.56 -14.05 -15.07
N LEU A 65 4.04 -12.82 -14.83
CA LEU A 65 5.30 -12.31 -15.37
C LEU A 65 6.53 -13.00 -14.76
N LEU A 66 6.50 -13.31 -13.46
CA LEU A 66 7.57 -14.04 -12.78
C LEU A 66 7.56 -15.55 -13.07
N LYS A 67 6.61 -16.06 -13.88
CA LYS A 67 6.47 -17.47 -14.31
C LYS A 67 6.44 -18.49 -13.15
N LYS A 68 6.21 -18.08 -11.91
CA LYS A 68 6.02 -18.97 -10.77
C LYS A 68 4.54 -19.25 -10.59
N THR A 69 4.17 -20.52 -10.61
CA THR A 69 2.78 -20.99 -10.54
C THR A 69 2.18 -20.90 -9.14
N ASN A 70 3.01 -20.90 -8.08
CA ASN A 70 2.57 -20.87 -6.68
C ASN A 70 3.15 -19.67 -5.94
N PHE A 71 2.43 -18.54 -5.93
CA PHE A 71 2.68 -17.41 -5.03
C PHE A 71 1.84 -17.54 -3.76
N SER A 72 2.26 -18.38 -2.82
CA SER A 72 1.66 -18.42 -1.48
C SER A 72 2.34 -17.39 -0.58
N SER A 73 1.60 -16.41 -0.08
CA SER A 73 1.97 -15.77 1.19
C SER A 73 1.41 -16.63 2.32
N ALA A 74 2.22 -16.93 3.34
CA ALA A 74 1.72 -17.52 4.58
C ALA A 74 0.94 -16.49 5.40
N THR A 75 1.38 -15.24 5.37
CA THR A 75 0.78 -14.13 6.10
C THR A 75 -0.38 -13.52 5.28
N PRO A 76 -1.61 -13.43 5.82
CA PRO A 76 -2.74 -12.77 5.17
C PRO A 76 -2.51 -11.26 4.94
N THR A 77 -3.35 -10.64 4.12
CA THR A 77 -3.37 -9.19 3.88
C THR A 77 -4.77 -8.62 4.08
N THR A 78 -4.92 -7.72 5.04
CA THR A 78 -6.12 -6.92 5.28
C THR A 78 -5.97 -5.52 4.66
N VAL A 79 -7.03 -5.01 4.03
CA VAL A 79 -7.02 -3.71 3.35
C VAL A 79 -8.04 -2.78 4.00
N VAL A 80 -7.58 -1.77 4.73
CA VAL A 80 -8.45 -0.76 5.35
C VAL A 80 -8.72 0.38 4.37
N VAL A 81 -9.98 0.49 3.92
CA VAL A 81 -10.41 1.39 2.84
C VAL A 81 -11.26 2.54 3.42
N PHE A 82 -10.65 3.71 3.51
CA PHE A 82 -11.26 4.92 4.03
C PHE A 82 -12.02 5.69 2.94
N LYS A 83 -13.24 6.15 3.25
CA LYS A 83 -14.13 6.87 2.32
C LYS A 83 -13.56 8.21 1.81
N ASP A 84 -12.66 8.83 2.57
CA ASP A 84 -12.06 10.13 2.30
C ASP A 84 -10.69 10.26 2.99
N HIS A 85 -9.95 11.32 2.64
CA HIS A 85 -8.64 11.61 3.23
C HIS A 85 -8.74 11.99 4.71
N ASP A 86 -9.81 12.67 5.14
CA ASP A 86 -10.02 13.09 6.53
C ASP A 86 -10.25 11.91 7.48
N SER A 87 -10.77 10.79 6.98
CA SER A 87 -10.89 9.54 7.73
C SER A 87 -9.54 8.81 7.79
N TYR A 88 -8.79 8.81 6.69
CA TYR A 88 -7.46 8.21 6.61
C TYR A 88 -6.41 8.93 7.48
N SER A 89 -6.35 10.26 7.44
CA SER A 89 -5.31 11.07 8.09
C SER A 89 -5.33 11.04 9.63
N LYS A 90 -6.38 10.45 10.22
CA LYS A 90 -6.49 10.16 11.65
C LYS A 90 -5.77 8.87 12.07
N ILE A 91 -5.39 8.03 11.11
CA ILE A 91 -4.91 6.65 11.31
C ILE A 91 -3.61 6.38 10.54
N GLY A 92 -3.49 6.90 9.32
CA GLY A 92 -2.31 6.74 8.46
C GLY A 92 -1.22 7.78 8.71
N PRO A 93 0.04 7.51 8.27
CA PRO A 93 1.14 8.45 8.39
C PRO A 93 0.84 9.82 7.73
N PRO A 94 1.35 10.92 8.28
CA PRO A 94 1.14 12.26 7.71
C PRO A 94 1.68 12.36 6.28
N ASN A 95 1.02 13.17 5.45
CA ASN A 95 1.39 13.44 4.05
C ASN A 95 1.38 12.20 3.12
N THR A 96 0.58 11.18 3.43
CA THR A 96 0.37 9.99 2.57
C THR A 96 -1.11 9.85 2.18
N THR A 97 -1.42 9.09 1.12
CA THR A 97 -2.80 8.75 0.72
C THR A 97 -3.12 7.26 0.83
N GLY A 98 -2.07 6.44 0.96
CA GLY A 98 -2.11 5.05 1.41
C GLY A 98 -0.70 4.55 1.79
N TYR A 99 -0.64 3.46 2.54
CA TYR A 99 0.60 2.79 2.95
C TYR A 99 0.41 1.27 3.10
N PHE A 100 1.53 0.55 3.15
CA PHE A 100 1.61 -0.87 3.46
C PHE A 100 2.35 -1.05 4.79
N GLN A 101 1.87 -1.95 5.64
CA GLN A 101 2.53 -2.37 6.88
C GLN A 101 2.70 -3.88 6.84
N ALA A 102 3.94 -4.34 6.74
CA ALA A 102 4.27 -5.75 6.88
C ALA A 102 4.33 -6.14 8.36
N ALA A 103 3.91 -7.36 8.68
CA ALA A 103 4.22 -8.02 9.94
C ALA A 103 4.29 -9.54 9.73
N ASP A 104 4.61 -10.29 10.78
CA ASP A 104 4.81 -11.74 10.68
C ASP A 104 3.46 -12.50 10.61
N ASP A 105 2.42 -11.97 11.26
CA ASP A 105 1.09 -12.56 11.45
C ASP A 105 -0.01 -11.92 10.57
N MET A 106 0.01 -10.60 10.36
CA MET A 106 -0.92 -9.89 9.48
C MET A 106 -0.24 -8.76 8.70
N ASN A 107 -0.47 -8.69 7.38
CA ASN A 107 -0.11 -7.50 6.60
C ASN A 107 -1.31 -6.57 6.51
N TYR A 108 -1.04 -5.28 6.56
CA TYR A 108 -2.04 -4.24 6.34
C TYR A 108 -1.72 -3.39 5.11
N ILE A 109 -2.75 -3.08 4.34
CA ILE A 109 -2.77 -1.96 3.41
C ILE A 109 -3.81 -0.98 3.95
N ALA A 110 -3.50 0.30 4.05
CA ALA A 110 -4.48 1.32 4.41
C ALA A 110 -4.48 2.41 3.35
N LEU A 111 -5.66 2.82 2.86
CA LEU A 111 -5.77 3.84 1.82
C LEU A 111 -7.09 4.61 1.87
N SER A 112 -7.08 5.82 1.31
CA SER A 112 -8.28 6.61 1.04
C SER A 112 -8.77 6.40 -0.40
N THR A 113 -10.08 6.42 -0.64
CA THR A 113 -10.68 6.26 -1.99
C THR A 113 -10.62 7.52 -2.84
N LEU A 114 -9.47 8.20 -2.86
CA LEU A 114 -9.26 9.43 -3.62
C LEU A 114 -9.25 9.16 -5.13
N ASN A 115 -10.10 9.89 -5.86
CA ASN A 115 -10.16 9.90 -7.33
C ASN A 115 -9.46 11.15 -7.90
N ASP A 116 -8.21 11.39 -7.47
CA ASP A 116 -7.35 12.43 -8.05
C ASP A 116 -6.15 11.76 -8.73
N SER A 117 -5.95 12.08 -10.02
CA SER A 117 -4.84 11.54 -10.82
C SER A 117 -3.46 12.05 -10.37
N VAL A 118 -3.42 13.10 -9.55
CA VAL A 118 -2.17 13.60 -8.92
C VAL A 118 -1.78 12.75 -7.71
N ASN A 119 -2.75 12.14 -7.02
CA ASN A 119 -2.59 11.55 -5.69
C ASN A 119 -3.05 10.07 -5.62
N ASP A 120 -2.95 9.32 -6.72
CA ASP A 120 -3.38 7.90 -6.81
C ASP A 120 -2.62 7.04 -5.77
N PRO A 121 -3.27 6.58 -4.68
CA PRO A 121 -2.60 5.85 -3.60
C PRO A 121 -2.03 4.51 -4.09
N PHE A 122 -2.52 4.01 -5.22
CA PHE A 122 -2.08 2.75 -5.79
C PHE A 122 -0.62 2.77 -6.26
N LYS A 123 -0.01 3.93 -6.59
CA LYS A 123 1.43 3.96 -6.89
C LYS A 123 2.23 3.46 -5.68
N THR A 124 2.00 4.08 -4.51
CA THR A 124 2.68 3.70 -3.26
C THR A 124 2.33 2.28 -2.84
N ILE A 125 1.06 1.89 -2.91
CA ILE A 125 0.62 0.54 -2.53
C ILE A 125 1.26 -0.52 -3.42
N PHE A 126 1.33 -0.29 -4.74
CA PHE A 126 1.98 -1.21 -5.67
C PHE A 126 3.50 -1.28 -5.48
N HIS A 127 4.17 -0.16 -5.16
CA HIS A 127 5.59 -0.15 -4.80
C HIS A 127 5.87 -1.09 -3.62
N GLU A 128 5.20 -0.87 -2.49
CA GLU A 128 5.37 -1.72 -1.30
C GLU A 128 4.93 -3.17 -1.52
N PHE A 129 3.87 -3.38 -2.30
CA PHE A 129 3.38 -4.71 -2.59
C PHE A 129 4.36 -5.51 -3.48
N VAL A 130 5.19 -4.85 -4.31
CA VAL A 130 6.32 -5.50 -4.99
C VAL A 130 7.35 -5.99 -3.98
N HIS A 131 7.75 -5.15 -3.01
CA HIS A 131 8.69 -5.59 -1.97
C HIS A 131 8.18 -6.80 -1.19
N PHE A 132 6.90 -6.80 -0.82
CA PHE A 132 6.25 -7.93 -0.18
C PHE A 132 6.24 -9.20 -1.06
N LEU A 133 5.87 -9.08 -2.34
CA LEU A 133 5.83 -10.21 -3.27
C LEU A 133 7.25 -10.74 -3.57
N VAL A 134 8.26 -9.88 -3.65
CA VAL A 134 9.67 -10.25 -3.82
C VAL A 134 10.19 -10.96 -2.57
N LYS A 135 10.07 -10.36 -1.38
CA LYS A 135 10.52 -10.91 -0.09
C LYS A 135 10.01 -12.34 0.16
N ASN A 136 8.74 -12.60 -0.19
CA ASN A 136 8.12 -13.91 0.03
C ASN A 136 8.47 -14.97 -1.03
N ASN A 137 9.07 -14.60 -2.17
CA ASN A 137 9.20 -15.50 -3.33
C ASN A 137 10.60 -15.53 -3.96
N VAL A 138 11.53 -14.68 -3.54
CA VAL A 138 12.88 -14.58 -4.12
C VAL A 138 13.90 -14.40 -3.00
N GLN A 139 15.09 -14.98 -3.17
CA GLN A 139 16.27 -14.73 -2.33
C GLN A 139 16.61 -13.22 -2.31
N ASP A 140 17.26 -12.74 -1.25
CA ASP A 140 17.62 -11.33 -1.04
C ASP A 140 18.18 -10.66 -2.31
N MET A 141 17.34 -9.86 -2.97
CA MET A 141 17.71 -9.11 -4.16
C MET A 141 18.64 -7.94 -3.79
N PRO A 142 19.56 -7.53 -4.68
CA PRO A 142 20.31 -6.28 -4.50
C PRO A 142 19.34 -5.11 -4.34
N LEU A 143 19.65 -4.19 -3.42
CA LEU A 143 18.72 -3.12 -3.04
C LEU A 143 18.30 -2.24 -4.23
N TRP A 144 19.26 -1.82 -5.06
CA TRP A 144 18.98 -1.07 -6.30
C TRP A 144 18.01 -1.80 -7.24
N PHE A 145 18.10 -3.13 -7.31
CA PHE A 145 17.24 -3.91 -8.19
C PHE A 145 15.84 -4.05 -7.60
N ASN A 146 15.74 -4.35 -6.29
CA ASN A 146 14.46 -4.45 -5.59
C ASN A 146 13.65 -3.13 -5.68
N GLU A 147 14.31 -2.00 -5.41
CA GLU A 147 13.72 -0.66 -5.42
C GLU A 147 13.39 -0.19 -6.84
N GLY A 148 14.28 -0.42 -7.81
CA GLY A 148 14.02 -0.12 -9.22
C GLY A 148 12.88 -0.97 -9.82
N LEU A 149 12.74 -2.21 -9.36
CA LEU A 149 11.64 -3.11 -9.74
C LEU A 149 10.31 -2.64 -9.13
N ALA A 150 10.31 -2.25 -7.85
CA ALA A 150 9.16 -1.67 -7.18
C ALA A 150 8.68 -0.40 -7.89
N GLU A 151 9.58 0.55 -8.19
CA GLU A 151 9.25 1.75 -8.97
C GLU A 151 8.73 1.41 -10.38
N TYR A 152 9.35 0.46 -11.08
CA TYR A 152 8.92 0.03 -12.42
C TYR A 152 7.47 -0.48 -12.43
N TYR A 153 7.13 -1.38 -11.50
CA TYR A 153 5.79 -1.97 -11.39
C TYR A 153 4.78 -1.05 -10.71
N SER A 154 5.20 -0.11 -9.86
CA SER A 154 4.31 0.89 -9.22
C SER A 154 3.47 1.68 -10.22
N THR A 155 3.99 1.82 -11.45
CA THR A 155 3.36 2.52 -12.57
C THR A 155 2.37 1.67 -13.39
N MET A 156 2.01 0.47 -12.90
CA MET A 156 1.09 -0.43 -13.62
C MET A 156 -0.26 0.24 -13.87
N GLU A 157 -0.64 0.28 -15.14
CA GLU A 157 -2.00 0.65 -15.55
C GLU A 157 -2.68 -0.49 -16.28
N ILE A 158 -4.00 -0.56 -16.12
CA ILE A 158 -4.87 -1.50 -16.81
C ILE A 158 -5.90 -0.69 -17.58
N ARG A 159 -6.04 -1.03 -18.86
CA ARG A 159 -6.89 -0.34 -19.82
C ARG A 159 -7.63 -1.36 -20.69
N ASP A 160 -8.51 -0.85 -21.54
CA ASP A 160 -9.22 -1.64 -22.56
C ASP A 160 -10.04 -2.80 -21.96
N GLY A 161 -10.95 -2.46 -21.04
CA GLY A 161 -11.87 -3.42 -20.42
C GLY A 161 -11.16 -4.51 -19.61
N ASP A 162 -10.11 -4.17 -18.88
CA ASP A 162 -9.27 -5.08 -18.08
C ASP A 162 -8.54 -6.18 -18.87
N ARG A 163 -8.11 -5.85 -20.10
CA ARG A 163 -7.34 -6.75 -20.99
C ARG A 163 -5.95 -6.27 -21.36
N LYS A 164 -5.71 -4.96 -21.41
CA LYS A 164 -4.38 -4.38 -21.72
C LYS A 164 -3.71 -3.88 -20.45
N VAL A 165 -2.53 -4.42 -20.17
CA VAL A 165 -1.72 -4.05 -19.01
C VAL A 165 -0.46 -3.35 -19.49
N MET A 166 -0.19 -2.18 -18.91
CA MET A 166 0.92 -1.30 -19.25
C MET A 166 1.86 -1.20 -18.05
N LEU A 167 3.15 -1.41 -18.28
CA LEU A 167 4.18 -1.53 -17.24
C LEU A 167 5.38 -0.66 -17.57
N GLY A 168 6.03 -0.11 -16.53
CA GLY A 168 7.14 0.81 -16.71
C GLY A 168 6.72 2.09 -17.44
N ARG A 169 5.63 2.74 -17.01
CA ARG A 169 5.36 4.11 -17.47
C ARG A 169 6.45 5.04 -16.92
N VAL A 170 6.66 6.16 -17.60
CA VAL A 170 7.65 7.17 -17.17
C VAL A 170 7.26 7.80 -15.83
N ILE A 171 8.23 7.91 -14.91
CA ILE A 171 8.08 8.65 -13.66
C ILE A 171 8.74 10.01 -13.86
N SER A 172 7.94 11.02 -14.21
CA SER A 172 8.45 12.35 -14.58
C SER A 172 9.35 13.01 -13.51
N PRO A 173 9.05 12.91 -12.19
CA PRO A 173 9.97 13.40 -11.16
C PRO A 173 11.36 12.75 -11.22
N HIS A 174 11.44 11.43 -11.45
CA HIS A 174 12.71 10.72 -11.57
C HIS A 174 13.49 11.16 -12.80
N VAL A 175 12.82 11.34 -13.95
CA VAL A 175 13.47 11.85 -15.17
C VAL A 175 13.98 13.27 -14.98
N PHE A 176 13.28 14.13 -14.23
CA PHE A 176 13.74 15.47 -13.89
C PHE A 176 14.99 15.42 -13.00
N GLU A 177 14.92 14.66 -11.90
CA GLU A 177 16.02 14.47 -10.94
C GLU A 177 17.31 14.00 -11.62
N LEU A 178 17.21 13.01 -12.51
CA LEU A 178 18.35 12.42 -13.23
C LEU A 178 18.92 13.29 -14.35
N ARG A 179 18.19 14.34 -14.78
CA ARG A 179 18.66 15.31 -15.77
C ARG A 179 19.40 16.47 -15.12
N GLU A 180 18.93 16.92 -13.95
CA GLU A 180 19.54 18.00 -13.18
C GLU A 180 20.77 17.55 -12.36
N ARG A 181 20.86 16.27 -12.00
CA ARG A 181 21.90 15.74 -11.12
C ARG A 181 22.87 14.79 -11.83
N LYS A 182 24.09 14.72 -11.29
CA LYS A 182 25.06 13.69 -11.68
C LYS A 182 24.62 12.34 -11.10
N LEU A 183 24.52 11.34 -11.97
CA LEU A 183 24.29 9.94 -11.61
C LEU A 183 25.34 9.39 -10.62
N ILE A 184 24.91 8.46 -9.79
CA ILE A 184 25.72 7.63 -8.91
C ILE A 184 26.59 6.72 -9.81
N PRO A 185 27.91 6.57 -9.57
CA PRO A 185 28.72 5.61 -10.32
C PRO A 185 28.17 4.19 -10.13
N LEU A 186 28.07 3.37 -11.18
CA LEU A 186 27.36 2.09 -11.08
C LEU A 186 28.00 1.12 -10.07
N GLN A 187 29.33 1.17 -9.89
CA GLN A 187 30.01 0.42 -8.83
C GLN A 187 29.57 0.85 -7.42
N THR A 188 29.26 2.13 -7.22
CA THR A 188 28.64 2.62 -5.98
C THR A 188 27.18 2.17 -5.88
N LEU A 189 26.40 2.30 -6.96
CA LEU A 189 24.98 1.90 -6.96
C LEU A 189 24.79 0.42 -6.57
N PHE A 190 25.64 -0.47 -7.07
CA PHE A 190 25.58 -1.91 -6.79
C PHE A 190 26.02 -2.31 -5.37
N THR A 191 26.58 -1.40 -4.59
CA THR A 191 27.07 -1.64 -3.22
C THR A 191 26.27 -0.88 -2.15
N ILE A 192 25.20 -0.17 -2.52
CA ILE A 192 24.29 0.49 -1.58
C ILE A 192 23.44 -0.56 -0.84
N ASP A 193 23.44 -0.46 0.49
CA ASP A 193 22.59 -1.21 1.41
C ASP A 193 21.75 -0.25 2.31
N HIS A 194 20.96 -0.82 3.21
CA HIS A 194 20.11 -0.07 4.14
C HIS A 194 20.88 0.77 5.19
N THR A 195 22.20 0.63 5.31
CA THR A 195 23.05 1.48 6.18
C THR A 195 23.64 2.68 5.42
N SER A 196 23.64 2.63 4.09
CA SER A 196 24.22 3.67 3.24
C SER A 196 23.55 5.03 3.42
N SER A 197 24.36 6.10 3.36
CA SER A 197 23.83 7.46 3.28
C SER A 197 22.96 7.71 2.04
N TYR A 198 23.17 6.93 0.96
CA TYR A 198 22.32 6.99 -0.22
C TYR A 198 20.91 6.46 0.01
N TYR A 199 20.69 5.65 1.05
CA TYR A 199 19.38 5.16 1.45
C TYR A 199 18.73 6.03 2.53
N ASN A 200 19.53 6.51 3.50
CA ASN A 200 19.02 7.14 4.72
C ASN A 200 18.95 8.68 4.67
N GLU A 201 19.68 9.36 3.78
CA GLU A 201 19.55 10.81 3.60
C GLU A 201 18.55 11.12 2.49
N SER A 202 17.42 11.76 2.81
CA SER A 202 16.32 12.05 1.87
C SER A 202 16.77 12.63 0.51
N ASN A 203 17.71 13.59 0.49
CA ASN A 203 18.26 14.17 -0.75
C ASN A 203 19.18 13.22 -1.56
N LYS A 204 19.72 12.15 -0.97
CA LYS A 204 20.43 11.11 -1.72
C LYS A 204 19.50 9.96 -2.10
N GLN A 205 18.51 9.68 -1.25
CA GLN A 205 17.48 8.67 -1.44
C GLN A 205 16.62 8.94 -2.69
N SER A 206 16.24 10.19 -2.94
CA SER A 206 15.52 10.58 -4.18
C SER A 206 16.28 10.16 -5.44
N LEU A 207 17.58 10.47 -5.51
CA LEU A 207 18.46 10.13 -6.62
C LEU A 207 18.67 8.60 -6.72
N PHE A 208 18.85 7.92 -5.58
CA PHE A 208 19.00 6.47 -5.54
C PHE A 208 17.78 5.74 -6.11
N TYR A 209 16.56 6.13 -5.73
CA TYR A 209 15.33 5.56 -6.29
C TYR A 209 15.15 5.89 -7.77
N ALA A 210 15.37 7.16 -8.15
CA ALA A 210 15.28 7.57 -9.54
C ALA A 210 16.24 6.78 -10.44
N GLU A 211 17.49 6.62 -10.03
CA GLU A 211 18.50 5.92 -10.83
C GLU A 211 18.29 4.41 -10.85
N SER A 212 17.87 3.82 -9.73
CA SER A 212 17.46 2.42 -9.64
C SER A 212 16.31 2.12 -10.60
N TRP A 213 15.27 2.98 -10.62
CA TRP A 213 14.19 2.92 -11.60
C TRP A 213 14.72 2.99 -13.03
N ALA A 214 15.54 4.00 -13.35
CA ALA A 214 16.03 4.22 -14.72
C ALA A 214 16.89 3.06 -15.23
N LEU A 215 17.73 2.47 -14.36
CA LEU A 215 18.56 1.32 -14.70
C LEU A 215 17.72 0.06 -14.91
N VAL A 216 16.78 -0.26 -14.01
CA VAL A 216 15.86 -1.40 -14.18
C VAL A 216 15.02 -1.22 -15.45
N HIS A 217 14.46 -0.03 -15.67
CA HIS A 217 13.64 0.31 -16.83
C HIS A 217 14.41 0.15 -18.15
N TYR A 218 15.64 0.67 -18.22
CA TYR A 218 16.53 0.49 -19.37
C TYR A 218 16.88 -0.98 -19.62
N LEU A 219 17.29 -1.72 -18.58
CA LEU A 219 17.76 -3.10 -18.72
C LEU A 219 16.64 -4.09 -19.03
N LEU A 220 15.43 -3.90 -18.49
CA LEU A 220 14.28 -4.79 -18.77
C LEU A 220 13.72 -4.59 -20.18
N LEU A 221 13.69 -3.34 -20.67
CA LEU A 221 13.07 -3.00 -21.96
C LEU A 221 14.04 -3.02 -23.16
N ASN A 222 15.35 -3.15 -22.91
CA ASN A 222 16.34 -3.40 -23.95
C ASN A 222 16.57 -4.92 -24.11
N THR A 223 16.18 -5.46 -25.27
CA THR A 223 16.27 -6.89 -25.59
C THR A 223 17.68 -7.46 -25.60
N GLU A 224 18.71 -6.64 -25.83
CA GLU A 224 20.12 -7.06 -25.77
C GLU A 224 20.65 -7.08 -24.32
N ARG A 225 20.15 -6.17 -23.47
CA ARG A 225 20.59 -6.01 -22.08
C ARG A 225 19.83 -6.92 -21.11
N GLN A 226 18.57 -7.27 -21.39
CA GLN A 226 17.75 -8.10 -20.51
C GLN A 226 18.39 -9.47 -20.16
N PRO A 227 18.98 -10.24 -21.11
CA PRO A 227 19.69 -11.47 -20.76
C PRO A 227 20.95 -11.23 -19.91
N GLN A 228 21.62 -10.09 -20.10
CA GLN A 228 22.81 -9.71 -19.33
C GLN A 228 22.45 -9.34 -17.88
N LEU A 229 21.33 -8.62 -17.68
CA LEU A 229 20.75 -8.39 -16.35
C LEU A 229 20.44 -9.72 -15.64
N GLY A 230 19.74 -10.65 -16.30
CA GLY A 230 19.45 -11.97 -15.72
C GLY A 230 20.71 -12.73 -15.32
N ARG A 231 21.76 -12.69 -16.15
CA ARG A 231 23.07 -13.27 -15.84
C ARG A 231 23.78 -12.57 -14.68
N PHE A 232 23.73 -11.24 -14.61
CA PHE A 232 24.33 -10.45 -13.54
C PHE A 232 23.68 -10.75 -12.19
N LEU A 233 22.34 -10.73 -12.12
CA LEU A 233 21.58 -11.10 -10.92
C LEU A 233 21.91 -12.54 -10.48
N ASN A 234 21.98 -13.50 -11.39
CA ASN A 234 22.36 -14.87 -11.05
C ASN A 234 23.77 -14.97 -10.44
N LEU A 235 24.75 -14.24 -10.97
CA LEU A 235 26.13 -14.26 -10.46
C LEU A 235 26.24 -13.66 -9.05
N ILE A 236 25.59 -12.53 -8.79
CA ILE A 236 25.64 -11.89 -7.47
C ILE A 236 24.85 -12.66 -6.41
N LEU A 237 23.71 -13.26 -6.76
CA LEU A 237 22.92 -14.14 -5.87
C LEU A 237 23.61 -15.46 -5.54
N THR A 238 24.55 -15.90 -6.39
CA THR A 238 25.44 -17.04 -6.12
C THR A 238 26.75 -16.63 -5.43
N GLY A 239 26.82 -15.39 -4.90
CA GLY A 239 27.89 -14.91 -4.03
C GLY A 239 29.06 -14.23 -4.73
N MET A 240 28.98 -13.95 -6.04
CA MET A 240 30.02 -13.19 -6.74
C MET A 240 29.89 -11.70 -6.44
N ALA A 241 30.98 -11.05 -6.02
CA ALA A 241 31.01 -9.59 -5.82
C ALA A 241 30.61 -8.83 -7.11
N PRO A 242 29.79 -7.76 -7.04
CA PRO A 242 29.27 -7.06 -8.21
C PRO A 242 30.34 -6.60 -9.22
N GLU A 243 31.50 -6.16 -8.73
CA GLU A 243 32.62 -5.69 -9.54
C GLU A 243 33.22 -6.80 -10.43
N LYS A 244 33.15 -8.06 -9.95
CA LYS A 244 33.58 -9.24 -10.70
C LYS A 244 32.46 -9.79 -11.58
N ALA A 245 31.22 -9.76 -11.10
CA ALA A 245 30.06 -10.23 -11.82
C ALA A 245 29.73 -9.39 -13.05
N PHE A 246 29.94 -8.07 -12.98
CA PHE A 246 29.57 -7.14 -14.05
C PHE A 246 30.26 -7.42 -15.40
N PRO A 247 31.60 -7.44 -15.52
CA PRO A 247 32.26 -7.71 -16.81
C PRO A 247 31.94 -9.12 -17.33
N VAL A 248 31.74 -10.10 -16.44
CA VAL A 248 31.33 -11.46 -16.82
C VAL A 248 29.93 -11.47 -17.43
N ALA A 249 28.99 -10.69 -16.88
CA ALA A 249 27.60 -10.64 -17.36
C ALA A 249 27.40 -9.76 -18.61
N PHE A 250 27.97 -8.55 -18.60
CA PHE A 250 27.74 -7.52 -19.61
C PHE A 250 28.79 -7.48 -20.72
N GLY A 251 29.98 -8.10 -20.52
CA GLY A 251 31.07 -8.08 -21.51
C GLY A 251 31.70 -6.71 -21.72
N THR A 252 31.52 -5.78 -20.78
CA THR A 252 32.04 -4.41 -20.82
C THR A 252 32.19 -3.85 -19.40
N ASP A 253 32.77 -2.65 -19.28
CA ASP A 253 32.93 -1.92 -18.02
C ASP A 253 31.66 -1.15 -17.63
N PRO A 254 31.39 -0.92 -16.33
CA PRO A 254 30.20 -0.17 -15.90
C PRO A 254 30.11 1.25 -16.47
N SER A 255 31.24 1.89 -16.78
CA SER A 255 31.29 3.22 -17.42
C SER A 255 30.65 3.26 -18.82
N THR A 256 30.64 2.13 -19.55
CA THR A 256 29.89 1.99 -20.81
C THR A 256 28.39 2.05 -20.54
N LEU A 257 27.91 1.25 -19.58
CA LEU A 257 26.49 1.20 -19.23
C LEU A 257 26.00 2.52 -18.59
N GLU A 258 26.84 3.19 -17.80
CA GLU A 258 26.55 4.55 -17.32
C GLU A 258 26.37 5.55 -18.47
N LYS A 259 27.18 5.45 -19.53
CA LYS A 259 27.03 6.33 -20.71
C LYS A 259 25.72 6.02 -21.42
N GLU A 260 25.38 4.74 -21.59
CA GLU A 260 24.10 4.31 -22.17
C GLU A 260 22.91 4.81 -21.34
N LEU A 261 22.98 4.70 -20.01
CA LEU A 261 21.94 5.18 -19.09
C LEU A 261 21.78 6.71 -19.15
N ARG A 262 22.89 7.47 -19.20
CA ARG A 262 22.85 8.93 -19.38
C ARG A 262 22.21 9.34 -20.71
N GLU A 263 22.48 8.63 -21.80
CA GLU A 263 21.81 8.91 -23.08
C GLU A 263 20.36 8.41 -23.10
N TYR A 264 20.01 7.40 -22.30
CA TYR A 264 18.64 6.93 -22.13
C TYR A 264 17.77 7.96 -21.39
N VAL A 265 18.26 8.50 -20.27
CA VAL A 265 17.59 9.53 -19.45
C VAL A 265 17.28 10.81 -20.24
N LYS A 266 18.10 11.15 -21.24
CA LYS A 266 17.91 12.32 -22.11
C LYS A 266 16.78 12.16 -23.14
N ARG A 267 16.23 10.97 -23.36
CA ARG A 267 15.19 10.75 -24.38
C ARG A 267 13.87 11.41 -24.01
N ASP A 268 13.19 11.99 -25.00
CA ASP A 268 11.86 12.60 -24.79
C ASP A 268 10.75 11.55 -24.63
N ASN A 269 10.96 10.33 -25.18
CA ASN A 269 10.01 9.23 -25.14
C ASN A 269 10.64 7.98 -24.54
N TYR A 270 9.91 7.36 -23.62
CA TYR A 270 10.30 6.11 -22.96
C TYR A 270 9.44 4.95 -23.47
N PRO A 271 10.03 3.79 -23.79
CA PRO A 271 9.26 2.57 -24.02
C PRO A 271 8.51 2.16 -22.75
N MET A 272 7.44 1.39 -22.94
CA MET A 272 6.66 0.75 -21.88
C MET A 272 6.32 -0.66 -22.34
N GLN A 273 6.27 -1.62 -21.42
CA GLN A 273 5.84 -2.97 -21.76
C GLN A 273 4.30 -3.00 -21.80
N VAL A 274 3.75 -3.55 -22.88
CA VAL A 274 2.30 -3.75 -23.04
C VAL A 274 2.02 -5.25 -23.17
N ALA A 275 1.30 -5.80 -22.21
CA ALA A 275 0.75 -7.16 -22.27
C ALA A 275 -0.75 -7.08 -22.61
N THR A 276 -1.23 -8.00 -23.44
CA THR A 276 -2.67 -8.16 -23.71
C THR A 276 -3.08 -9.56 -23.30
N PHE A 277 -4.09 -9.68 -22.44
CA PHE A 277 -4.63 -10.95 -21.98
C PHE A 277 -5.84 -11.37 -22.83
N GLU A 278 -5.88 -12.65 -23.21
CA GLU A 278 -6.96 -13.21 -24.03
C GLU A 278 -8.31 -13.10 -23.33
N GLN A 279 -8.35 -13.48 -22.05
CA GLN A 279 -9.50 -13.30 -21.17
C GLN A 279 -9.36 -12.00 -20.38
N LYS A 280 -10.51 -11.46 -19.97
CA LYS A 280 -10.59 -10.32 -19.07
C LYS A 280 -10.08 -10.70 -17.67
N LEU A 281 -9.40 -9.79 -17.00
CA LEU A 281 -9.04 -9.90 -15.58
C LEU A 281 -10.28 -9.66 -14.70
N GLU A 282 -11.20 -10.63 -14.65
CA GLU A 282 -12.44 -10.56 -13.85
C GLU A 282 -12.24 -11.07 -12.43
N PHE A 283 -12.57 -10.23 -11.44
CA PHE A 283 -12.46 -10.56 -10.01
C PHE A 283 -13.73 -10.24 -9.19
N ASP A 284 -14.65 -9.43 -9.70
CA ASP A 284 -15.83 -8.94 -8.95
C ASP A 284 -16.91 -10.04 -8.73
N LEU A 285 -16.95 -11.06 -9.61
CA LEU A 285 -17.98 -12.10 -9.61
C LEU A 285 -18.02 -12.98 -8.34
N GLU A 286 -16.90 -13.10 -7.63
CA GLU A 286 -16.79 -13.93 -6.41
C GLU A 286 -16.76 -13.10 -5.11
N MET A 287 -16.72 -11.77 -5.20
CA MET A 287 -16.52 -10.92 -4.02
C MET A 287 -17.79 -10.83 -3.16
N GLN A 288 -17.67 -11.23 -1.89
CA GLN A 288 -18.76 -11.22 -0.91
C GLN A 288 -18.62 -10.03 0.02
N ALA A 289 -19.72 -9.26 0.19
CA ALA A 289 -19.79 -8.13 1.09
C ALA A 289 -20.62 -8.46 2.34
N THR A 290 -20.15 -8.03 3.51
CA THR A 290 -20.81 -8.23 4.81
C THR A 290 -20.72 -6.97 5.65
N PRO A 291 -21.81 -6.47 6.26
CA PRO A 291 -21.73 -5.37 7.23
C PRO A 291 -20.89 -5.79 8.43
N LEU A 292 -20.09 -4.86 8.95
CA LEU A 292 -19.37 -5.03 10.21
C LEU A 292 -20.11 -4.28 11.34
N SER A 293 -20.03 -4.82 12.54
CA SER A 293 -20.44 -4.12 13.77
C SER A 293 -19.51 -2.94 14.07
N GLU A 294 -19.95 -2.02 14.93
CA GLU A 294 -19.07 -0.94 15.43
C GLU A 294 -17.89 -1.52 16.23
N ALA A 295 -18.08 -2.64 16.95
CA ALA A 295 -17.00 -3.32 17.67
C ALA A 295 -15.90 -3.83 16.72
N GLU A 296 -16.28 -4.49 15.62
CA GLU A 296 -15.34 -4.97 14.60
C GLU A 296 -14.63 -3.83 13.86
N GLY A 297 -15.34 -2.75 13.52
CA GLY A 297 -14.73 -1.57 12.88
C GLY A 297 -13.66 -0.92 13.76
N GLU A 298 -13.94 -0.77 15.05
CA GLU A 298 -12.96 -0.27 16.03
C GLU A 298 -11.81 -1.28 16.26
N PHE A 299 -12.07 -2.58 16.20
CA PHE A 299 -11.01 -3.61 16.23
C PHE A 299 -10.03 -3.43 15.06
N TYR A 300 -10.51 -3.33 13.81
CA TYR A 300 -9.62 -3.22 12.64
C TYR A 300 -8.78 -1.94 12.66
N LEU A 301 -9.31 -0.83 13.21
CA LEU A 301 -8.53 0.40 13.43
C LEU A 301 -7.46 0.19 14.51
N GLY A 302 -7.84 -0.40 15.64
CA GLY A 302 -6.94 -0.69 16.75
C GLY A 302 -5.79 -1.59 16.32
N ASP A 303 -6.10 -2.70 15.66
CA ASP A 303 -5.12 -3.71 15.25
C ASP A 303 -4.14 -3.18 14.19
N LEU A 304 -4.62 -2.40 13.21
CA LEU A 304 -3.76 -1.67 12.28
C LEU A 304 -2.75 -0.78 13.03
N LEU A 305 -3.20 -0.05 14.05
CA LEU A 305 -2.36 0.85 14.84
C LEU A 305 -1.37 0.09 15.75
N VAL A 306 -1.72 -1.11 16.24
CA VAL A 306 -0.78 -2.01 16.95
C VAL A 306 0.37 -2.41 16.02
N HIS A 307 0.05 -2.84 14.80
CA HIS A 307 1.04 -3.25 13.80
C HIS A 307 1.93 -2.09 13.33
N SER A 308 1.36 -0.88 13.19
CA SER A 308 2.09 0.35 12.84
C SER A 308 2.80 1.02 14.03
N GLY A 309 2.74 0.46 15.24
CA GLY A 309 3.44 0.96 16.43
C GLY A 309 2.81 2.19 17.13
N TYR A 310 1.63 2.63 16.70
CA TYR A 310 0.88 3.74 17.31
C TYR A 310 0.10 3.26 18.55
N LEU A 311 0.83 2.78 19.56
CA LEU A 311 0.26 2.00 20.67
C LEU A 311 -0.70 2.76 21.58
N GLN A 312 -0.69 4.10 21.60
CA GLN A 312 -1.63 4.89 22.42
C GLN A 312 -2.97 5.10 21.69
N GLU A 313 -2.92 5.24 20.37
CA GLU A 313 -4.09 5.36 19.49
C GLU A 313 -4.77 3.99 19.36
N ALA A 314 -3.98 2.93 19.18
CA ALA A 314 -4.44 1.55 19.17
C ALA A 314 -5.28 1.21 20.41
N GLU A 315 -4.80 1.56 21.60
CA GLU A 315 -5.51 1.32 22.86
C GLU A 315 -6.90 1.95 22.88
N LYS A 316 -7.05 3.19 22.42
CA LYS A 316 -8.35 3.90 22.42
C LYS A 316 -9.39 3.16 21.57
N HIS A 317 -8.97 2.66 20.40
CA HIS A 317 -9.81 1.89 19.50
C HIS A 317 -10.14 0.50 20.05
N LEU A 318 -9.14 -0.24 20.58
CA LEU A 318 -9.36 -1.57 21.16
C LEU A 318 -10.18 -1.53 22.46
N GLN A 319 -10.00 -0.51 23.32
CA GLN A 319 -10.87 -0.28 24.48
C GLN A 319 -12.32 0.00 24.05
N LYS A 320 -12.53 0.81 22.99
CA LYS A 320 -13.88 1.06 22.46
C LYS A 320 -14.50 -0.19 21.86
N SER A 321 -13.74 -0.99 21.13
CA SER A 321 -14.15 -2.29 20.60
C SER A 321 -14.64 -3.22 21.72
N LEU A 322 -13.82 -3.44 22.75
CA LEU A 322 -14.15 -4.30 23.90
C LEU A 322 -15.22 -3.73 24.84
N ALA A 323 -15.50 -2.42 24.78
CA ALA A 323 -16.63 -1.82 25.48
C ALA A 323 -17.97 -2.05 24.75
N LEU A 324 -17.93 -2.31 23.44
CA LEU A 324 -19.09 -2.62 22.61
C LEU A 324 -19.37 -4.13 22.56
N ASP A 325 -18.30 -4.94 22.47
CA ASP A 325 -18.35 -6.40 22.54
C ASP A 325 -17.15 -6.93 23.37
N PRO A 326 -17.34 -7.21 24.68
CA PRO A 326 -16.27 -7.69 25.56
C PRO A 326 -15.69 -9.05 25.17
N ASP A 327 -16.46 -9.87 24.47
CA ASP A 327 -16.12 -11.25 24.11
C ASP A 327 -15.63 -11.36 22.66
N LEU A 328 -15.49 -10.25 21.94
CA LEU A 328 -14.92 -10.22 20.58
C LEU A 328 -13.48 -10.77 20.60
N ALA A 329 -13.32 -12.01 20.12
CA ALA A 329 -12.07 -12.76 20.21
C ALA A 329 -10.88 -12.03 19.56
N LEU A 330 -11.10 -11.44 18.38
CA LEU A 330 -10.07 -10.70 17.64
C LEU A 330 -9.62 -9.42 18.37
N ALA A 331 -10.55 -8.69 18.99
CA ALA A 331 -10.24 -7.51 19.78
C ALA A 331 -9.45 -7.86 21.05
N ASN A 332 -9.82 -8.96 21.73
CA ASN A 332 -9.05 -9.50 22.85
C ASN A 332 -7.64 -9.94 22.41
N ALA A 333 -7.50 -10.60 21.25
CA ALA A 333 -6.20 -11.01 20.73
C ALA A 333 -5.28 -9.80 20.42
N SER A 334 -5.82 -8.80 19.74
CA SER A 334 -5.11 -7.55 19.42
C SER A 334 -4.70 -6.77 20.67
N TYR A 335 -5.58 -6.70 21.69
CA TYR A 335 -5.24 -6.10 22.99
C TYR A 335 -4.13 -6.88 23.70
N GLY A 336 -4.16 -8.22 23.61
CA GLY A 336 -3.06 -9.08 24.05
C GLY A 336 -1.73 -8.71 23.41
N MET A 337 -1.70 -8.53 22.08
CA MET A 337 -0.50 -8.11 21.35
C MET A 337 -0.05 -6.68 21.69
N LEU A 338 -0.99 -5.74 21.86
CA LEU A 338 -0.69 -4.37 22.32
C LEU A 338 0.09 -4.40 23.64
N GLU A 339 -0.38 -5.17 24.61
CA GLU A 339 0.28 -5.31 25.91
C GLU A 339 1.60 -6.09 25.82
N MET A 340 1.74 -7.06 24.89
CA MET A 340 3.05 -7.68 24.60
C MET A 340 4.07 -6.67 24.07
N ARG A 341 3.67 -5.75 23.17
CA ARG A 341 4.53 -4.67 22.64
C ARG A 341 4.90 -3.63 23.71
N ARG A 342 4.15 -3.57 24.82
CA ARG A 342 4.43 -2.76 26.02
C ARG A 342 5.19 -3.52 27.11
N GLU A 343 5.56 -4.78 26.87
CA GLU A 343 6.19 -5.70 27.84
C GLU A 343 5.31 -6.03 29.07
N HIS A 344 4.01 -5.74 29.01
CA HIS A 344 3.02 -6.04 30.06
C HIS A 344 2.50 -7.48 29.91
N TYR A 345 3.38 -8.47 30.12
CA TYR A 345 3.11 -9.87 29.80
C TYR A 345 1.98 -10.52 30.61
N ALA A 346 1.69 -10.03 31.82
CA ALA A 346 0.60 -10.55 32.65
C ALA A 346 -0.78 -10.11 32.13
N GLU A 347 -0.91 -8.84 31.76
CA GLU A 347 -2.08 -8.25 31.12
C GLU A 347 -2.31 -8.90 29.76
N ALA A 348 -1.27 -8.95 28.92
CA ALA A 348 -1.30 -9.60 27.62
C ALA A 348 -1.87 -11.02 27.69
N ARG A 349 -1.35 -11.84 28.61
CA ARG A 349 -1.82 -13.22 28.83
C ARG A 349 -3.32 -13.29 29.13
N ARG A 350 -3.85 -12.39 29.96
CA ARG A 350 -5.29 -12.40 30.33
C ARG A 350 -6.20 -12.11 29.14
N TYR A 351 -5.77 -11.20 28.24
CA TYR A 351 -6.51 -10.91 27.01
C TYR A 351 -6.39 -12.06 25.99
N LEU A 352 -5.21 -12.66 25.84
CA LEU A 352 -5.01 -13.83 24.96
C LEU A 352 -5.80 -15.07 25.43
N GLU A 353 -5.87 -15.33 26.74
CA GLU A 353 -6.69 -16.41 27.30
C GLU A 353 -8.19 -16.20 27.03
N ARG A 354 -8.67 -14.94 27.07
CA ARG A 354 -10.06 -14.60 26.66
C ARG A 354 -10.30 -14.81 25.18
N ALA A 355 -9.36 -14.40 24.33
CA ALA A 355 -9.46 -14.59 22.88
C ALA A 355 -9.59 -16.06 22.49
N ILE A 356 -8.87 -16.96 23.19
CA ILE A 356 -8.98 -18.41 23.02
C ILE A 356 -10.36 -18.90 23.48
N ALA A 357 -10.79 -18.49 24.68
CA ALA A 357 -12.07 -18.94 25.27
C ALA A 357 -13.30 -18.51 24.45
N ALA A 358 -13.27 -17.34 23.82
CA ALA A 358 -14.34 -16.83 22.96
C ALA A 358 -14.44 -17.52 21.58
N ASN A 359 -13.44 -18.32 21.21
CA ASN A 359 -13.34 -19.01 19.92
C ASN A 359 -13.32 -20.55 20.07
N SER A 360 -13.80 -21.05 21.22
CA SER A 360 -13.79 -22.48 21.64
C SER A 360 -15.19 -23.11 21.63
#